data_AF-A0A327YVX6-F1
#
_entry.id   AF-A0A327YVX6-F1
#
_cell.length_a   1.000
_cell.length_b   1.000
_cell.length_c   1.000
_cell.angle_alpha   90.00
_cell.angle_beta   90.00
_cell.angle_gamma   90.00
#
_symmetry.space_group_name_H-M   'P 1'
#
loop_
_entity.id
_entity.type
_entity.pdbx_description
1 polymer ?
#
loop_
_entity_poly.entity_id
_entity_poly.type
_entity_poly.pdbx_seq_one_letter_code
_entity_poly.pdbx_strand_id
1 'polypeptide(L)'
;MTFRVNLYADQAFLPMIKRTIKRIERFSEKTRIDHELEEVASGIILCQSAFETFLNLLTEELQIEETIKDKILKANFLDKIELWHQYKSFDYNKTKLPWQDIKRLNSVRNWLVHFKTSNIGLISSSSGWINDGINKIPKFDDAVELKLDRLKSYYSSVMICMLIIAKANDVEDLYDHLKTEKYFPLLVG
;
A
#
# COMPACT_ATOMS: atom_id res chain seq x y z
N MET A 1 6.06 -4.38 -36.91
CA MET A 1 6.76 -4.97 -35.76
C MET A 1 6.15 -4.36 -34.51
N THR A 2 5.37 -5.13 -33.75
CA THR A 2 4.77 -4.70 -32.49
C THR A 2 5.69 -5.16 -31.37
N PHE A 3 6.34 -4.24 -30.66
CA PHE A 3 7.05 -4.57 -29.43
C PHE A 3 6.06 -4.64 -28.28
N ARG A 4 6.20 -5.63 -27.41
CA ARG A 4 5.40 -5.76 -26.19
C ARG A 4 6.18 -5.10 -25.07
N VAL A 5 5.61 -4.07 -24.48
CA VAL A 5 6.14 -3.45 -23.27
C VAL A 5 5.44 -4.05 -22.07
N ASN A 6 6.20 -4.64 -21.16
CA ASN A 6 5.68 -5.09 -19.87
C ASN A 6 5.94 -3.99 -18.82
N LEU A 7 4.88 -3.55 -18.14
CA LEU A 7 4.96 -2.61 -17.02
C LEU A 7 4.86 -3.37 -15.70
N TYR A 8 5.96 -3.42 -14.95
CA TYR A 8 6.00 -3.99 -13.60
C TYR A 8 5.69 -2.88 -12.59
N ALA A 9 4.40 -2.58 -12.39
CA ALA A 9 3.97 -1.42 -11.60
C ALA A 9 4.36 -1.53 -10.11
N ASP A 10 4.40 -2.73 -9.54
CA ASP A 10 4.95 -2.98 -8.20
C ASP A 10 6.44 -2.57 -8.12
N GLN A 11 7.24 -3.00 -9.10
CA GLN A 11 8.65 -2.63 -9.24
C GLN A 11 8.87 -1.16 -9.59
N ALA A 12 7.84 -0.44 -10.05
CA ALA A 12 7.85 1.00 -10.23
C ALA A 12 7.64 1.75 -8.90
N PHE A 13 6.68 1.30 -8.10
CA PHE A 13 6.27 1.99 -6.88
C PHE A 13 7.30 1.84 -5.75
N LEU A 14 7.85 0.63 -5.55
CA LEU A 14 8.84 0.36 -4.50
C LEU A 14 10.08 1.28 -4.55
N PRO A 15 10.77 1.48 -5.70
CA PRO A 15 11.89 2.41 -5.78
C PRO A 15 11.46 3.87 -5.60
N MET A 16 10.24 4.24 -6.00
CA MET A 16 9.71 5.59 -5.74
C MET A 16 9.56 5.83 -4.24
N ILE A 17 8.97 4.88 -3.49
CA ILE A 17 8.84 4.97 -2.03
C ILE A 17 10.23 5.09 -1.38
N LYS A 18 11.17 4.23 -1.79
CA LYS A 18 12.56 4.26 -1.28
C LYS A 18 13.25 5.60 -1.59
N ARG A 19 13.02 6.18 -2.76
CA ARG A 19 13.55 7.51 -3.14
C ARG A 19 12.92 8.61 -2.29
N THR A 20 11.62 8.54 -2.04
CA THR A 20 10.88 9.46 -1.16
C THR A 20 11.45 9.43 0.25
N ILE A 21 11.60 8.24 0.85
CA ILE A 21 12.23 8.05 2.17
C ILE A 21 13.61 8.71 2.20
N LYS A 22 14.48 8.37 1.25
CA LYS A 22 15.85 8.93 1.17
C LYS A 22 15.86 10.45 0.96
N ARG A 23 14.87 11.01 0.27
CA ARG A 23 14.75 12.45 0.07
C ARG A 23 14.38 13.14 1.39
N ILE A 24 13.36 12.63 2.10
CA ILE A 24 12.91 13.20 3.38
C ILE A 24 14.06 13.14 4.42
N GLU A 25 14.82 12.05 4.44
CA GLU A 25 15.97 11.85 5.34
C GLU A 25 17.07 12.92 5.18
N ARG A 26 17.19 13.55 4.00
CA ARG A 26 18.21 14.59 3.76
C ARG A 26 17.88 15.91 4.44
N PHE A 27 16.62 16.14 4.79
CA PHE A 27 16.22 17.37 5.47
C PHE A 27 16.53 17.30 6.95
N SER A 28 16.96 18.45 7.50
CA SER A 28 17.08 18.65 8.94
C SER A 28 15.70 18.50 9.60
N GLU A 29 15.65 18.09 10.86
CA GLU A 29 14.40 17.84 11.60
C GLU A 29 13.44 19.04 11.55
N LYS A 30 13.98 20.26 11.60
CA LYS A 30 13.21 21.51 11.52
C LYS A 30 12.61 21.78 10.14
N THR A 31 13.26 21.35 9.05
CA THR A 31 12.78 21.49 7.67
C THR A 31 11.93 20.30 7.23
N ARG A 32 12.00 19.19 7.96
CA ARG A 32 11.31 17.95 7.64
C ARG A 32 9.80 18.10 7.76
N ILE A 33 9.32 18.77 8.81
CA ILE A 33 7.89 18.91 9.13
C ILE A 33 7.07 19.43 7.95
N ASP A 34 7.58 20.44 7.23
CA ASP A 34 6.85 21.08 6.12
C ASP A 34 6.79 20.21 4.85
N HIS A 35 7.72 19.27 4.68
CA HIS A 35 7.78 18.38 3.51
C HIS A 35 7.27 16.96 3.81
N GLU A 36 7.29 16.56 5.07
CA GLU A 36 7.02 15.18 5.50
C GLU A 36 5.58 14.78 5.21
N LEU A 37 4.62 15.68 5.40
CA LEU A 37 3.20 15.32 5.31
C LEU A 37 2.78 14.85 3.90
N GLU A 38 3.05 15.64 2.87
CA GLU A 38 2.67 15.30 1.48
C GLU A 38 3.46 14.12 0.94
N GLU A 39 4.76 14.09 1.23
CA GLU A 39 5.67 13.03 0.80
C GLU A 39 5.31 11.69 1.45
N VAL A 40 5.01 11.70 2.75
CA VAL A 40 4.59 10.51 3.49
C VAL A 40 3.21 10.06 3.03
N ALA A 41 2.24 10.97 2.87
CA ALA A 41 0.93 10.63 2.34
C ALA A 41 1.03 9.95 0.96
N SER A 42 1.84 10.51 0.06
CA SER A 42 2.11 9.92 -1.25
C SER A 42 2.77 8.54 -1.11
N GLY A 43 3.76 8.41 -0.24
CA GLY A 43 4.43 7.14 0.06
C GLY A 43 3.47 6.07 0.58
N ILE A 44 2.52 6.42 1.43
CA ILE A 44 1.48 5.52 1.97
C ILE A 44 0.58 4.99 0.84
N ILE A 45 0.13 5.87 -0.05
CA ILE A 45 -0.67 5.47 -1.23
C ILE A 45 0.13 4.51 -2.12
N LEU A 46 1.40 4.84 -2.38
CA LEU A 46 2.29 4.02 -3.19
C LEU A 46 2.56 2.65 -2.54
N CYS A 47 2.76 2.58 -1.22
CA CYS A 47 2.95 1.32 -0.49
C CYS A 47 1.78 0.35 -0.70
N GLN A 48 0.55 0.85 -0.53
CA GLN A 48 -0.64 0.01 -0.73
C GLN A 48 -0.82 -0.36 -2.21
N SER A 49 -0.55 0.58 -3.12
CA SER A 49 -0.65 0.34 -4.57
C SER A 49 0.36 -0.70 -5.06
N ALA A 50 1.58 -0.66 -4.54
CA ALA A 50 2.62 -1.67 -4.80
C ALA A 50 2.16 -3.05 -4.37
N PHE A 51 1.61 -3.17 -3.16
CA PHE A 51 1.17 -4.45 -2.64
C PHE A 51 -0.05 -4.99 -3.38
N GLU A 52 -1.04 -4.15 -3.65
CA GLU A 52 -2.20 -4.56 -4.45
C GLU A 52 -1.79 -4.99 -5.87
N THR A 53 -0.85 -4.28 -6.50
CA THR A 53 -0.33 -4.63 -7.82
C THR A 53 0.36 -5.99 -7.80
N PHE A 54 1.24 -6.22 -6.81
CA PHE A 54 1.88 -7.51 -6.62
C PHE A 54 0.86 -8.65 -6.50
N LEU A 55 -0.18 -8.48 -5.68
CA LEU A 55 -1.22 -9.49 -5.51
C LEU A 55 -1.95 -9.77 -6.84
N ASN A 56 -2.26 -8.73 -7.62
CA ASN A 56 -2.91 -8.88 -8.92
C ASN A 56 -2.00 -9.61 -9.92
N LEU A 57 -0.73 -9.22 -10.02
CA LEU A 57 0.25 -9.87 -10.90
C LEU A 57 0.42 -11.34 -10.54
N LEU A 58 0.60 -11.64 -9.25
CA LEU A 58 0.68 -13.01 -8.75
C LEU A 58 -0.56 -13.85 -9.12
N THR A 59 -1.74 -13.22 -9.04
CA THR A 59 -3.03 -13.84 -9.39
C THR A 59 -3.17 -14.10 -10.90
N GLU A 60 -2.56 -13.26 -11.73
CA GLU A 60 -2.54 -13.43 -13.19
C GLU A 60 -1.51 -14.46 -13.65
N GLU A 61 -0.34 -14.51 -13.00
CA GLU A 61 0.79 -15.37 -13.38
C GLU A 61 0.62 -16.82 -12.94
N LEU A 62 -0.04 -17.06 -11.80
CA LEU A 62 -0.22 -18.41 -11.27
C LEU A 62 -1.39 -19.15 -11.93
N GLN A 63 -1.20 -20.46 -12.13
CA GLN A 63 -2.25 -21.36 -12.63
C GLN A 63 -3.25 -21.71 -11.52
N ILE A 64 -4.04 -20.72 -11.12
CA ILE A 64 -5.15 -20.87 -10.18
C ILE A 64 -6.46 -21.11 -10.92
N GLU A 65 -7.43 -21.76 -10.27
CA GLU A 65 -8.76 -21.98 -10.85
C GLU A 65 -9.43 -20.64 -11.17
N GLU A 66 -10.02 -20.52 -12.37
CA GLU A 66 -10.59 -19.25 -12.87
C GLU A 66 -11.64 -18.64 -11.92
N THR A 67 -12.42 -19.48 -11.23
CA THR A 67 -13.42 -19.00 -10.27
C THR A 67 -12.78 -18.36 -9.03
N ILE A 68 -11.61 -18.86 -8.61
CA ILE A 68 -10.83 -18.31 -7.49
C ILE A 68 -10.11 -17.05 -7.96
N LYS A 69 -9.53 -17.08 -9.16
CA LYS A 69 -8.89 -15.93 -9.81
C LYS A 69 -9.81 -14.72 -9.84
N ASP A 70 -11.01 -14.89 -10.37
CA ASP A 70 -12.01 -13.82 -10.48
C ASP A 70 -12.41 -13.24 -9.11
N LYS A 71 -12.56 -14.10 -8.10
CA LYS A 71 -12.84 -13.67 -6.71
C LYS A 71 -11.71 -12.82 -6.14
N ILE A 72 -10.46 -13.24 -6.32
CA ILE A 72 -9.29 -12.50 -5.83
C ILE A 72 -9.21 -11.14 -6.54
N LEU A 73 -9.27 -11.10 -7.87
CA LEU A 73 -9.11 -9.85 -8.62
C LEU A 73 -10.17 -8.80 -8.27
N LYS A 74 -11.41 -9.24 -7.98
CA LYS A 74 -12.55 -8.36 -7.61
C LYS A 74 -12.61 -7.98 -6.13
N ALA A 75 -11.90 -8.71 -5.26
CA ALA A 75 -11.89 -8.43 -3.83
C ALA A 75 -11.25 -7.07 -3.52
N ASN A 76 -11.56 -6.49 -2.36
CA ASN A 76 -10.80 -5.33 -1.88
C ASN A 76 -9.40 -5.77 -1.39
N PHE A 77 -8.52 -4.81 -1.16
CA PHE A 77 -7.11 -5.08 -0.82
C PHE A 77 -6.90 -6.04 0.37
N LEU A 78 -7.62 -5.88 1.49
CA LEU A 78 -7.44 -6.77 2.64
C LEU A 78 -8.07 -8.15 2.38
N ASP A 79 -9.19 -8.19 1.69
CA ASP A 79 -9.86 -9.44 1.32
C ASP A 79 -9.01 -10.24 0.33
N LYS A 80 -8.26 -9.59 -0.58
CA LYS A 80 -7.26 -10.26 -1.44
C LYS A 80 -6.23 -11.02 -0.62
N ILE A 81 -5.67 -10.40 0.42
CA ILE A 81 -4.69 -11.04 1.30
C ILE A 81 -5.31 -12.24 2.04
N GLU A 82 -6.54 -12.09 2.51
CA GLU A 82 -7.26 -13.15 3.22
C GLU A 82 -7.59 -14.34 2.31
N LEU A 83 -8.02 -14.09 1.07
CA LEU A 83 -8.24 -15.13 0.07
C LEU A 83 -6.94 -15.86 -0.29
N TRP A 84 -5.83 -15.13 -0.44
CA TRP A 84 -4.50 -15.74 -0.64
C TRP A 84 -4.09 -16.62 0.55
N HIS A 85 -4.34 -16.16 1.78
CA HIS A 85 -4.09 -16.96 2.98
C HIS A 85 -4.93 -18.23 3.00
N GLN A 86 -6.21 -18.17 2.64
CA GLN A 86 -7.06 -19.35 2.53
C GLN A 86 -6.60 -20.31 1.43
N TYR A 87 -6.05 -19.80 0.33
CA TYR A 87 -5.62 -20.63 -0.81
C TYR A 87 -4.30 -21.37 -0.57
N LYS A 88 -3.29 -20.72 0.05
CA LYS A 88 -1.94 -21.30 0.21
C LYS A 88 -1.47 -21.51 1.65
N SER A 89 -2.21 -20.99 2.63
CA SER A 89 -1.86 -21.04 4.06
C SER A 89 -0.46 -20.50 4.36
N PHE A 90 -0.38 -19.27 4.84
CA PHE A 90 0.85 -18.66 5.35
C PHE A 90 0.60 -18.02 6.71
N ASP A 91 1.65 -17.70 7.46
CA ASP A 91 1.52 -17.02 8.76
C ASP A 91 0.86 -15.65 8.59
N TYR A 92 -0.45 -15.59 8.80
CA TYR A 92 -1.28 -14.41 8.67
C TYR A 92 -1.95 -14.08 10.00
N ASN A 93 -1.42 -13.09 10.69
CA ASN A 93 -1.96 -12.63 11.97
C ASN A 93 -2.13 -11.11 11.99
N LYS A 94 -3.36 -10.63 11.76
CA LYS A 94 -3.72 -9.20 11.69
C LYS A 94 -3.38 -8.39 12.96
N THR A 95 -3.03 -9.05 14.07
CA THR A 95 -2.70 -8.40 15.36
C THR A 95 -1.20 -8.27 15.60
N LYS A 96 -0.36 -8.90 14.77
CA LYS A 96 1.10 -8.89 14.90
C LYS A 96 1.74 -8.27 13.66
N LEU A 97 2.94 -7.71 13.83
CA LEU A 97 3.77 -7.32 12.68
C LEU A 97 4.13 -8.56 11.84
N PRO A 98 4.24 -8.43 10.51
CA PRO A 98 4.05 -7.21 9.70
C PRO A 98 2.58 -6.88 9.38
N TRP A 99 1.64 -7.81 9.57
CA TRP A 99 0.25 -7.66 9.11
C TRP A 99 -0.56 -6.59 9.85
N GLN A 100 -0.20 -6.30 11.10
CA GLN A 100 -0.77 -5.17 11.84
C GLN A 100 -0.53 -3.84 11.10
N ASP A 101 0.66 -3.66 10.55
CA ASP A 101 1.01 -2.47 9.77
C ASP A 101 0.27 -2.45 8.44
N ILE A 102 0.06 -3.59 7.78
CA ILE A 102 -0.76 -3.64 6.55
C ILE A 102 -2.22 -3.24 6.81
N LYS A 103 -2.79 -3.65 7.95
CA LYS A 103 -4.14 -3.23 8.35
C LYS A 103 -4.22 -1.72 8.61
N ARG A 104 -3.22 -1.15 9.27
CA ARG A 104 -3.12 0.30 9.50
C ARG A 104 -2.91 1.05 8.20
N LEU A 105 -1.97 0.62 7.36
CA LEU A 105 -1.72 1.14 6.01
C LEU A 105 -3.01 1.24 5.19
N ASN A 106 -3.80 0.18 5.14
CA ASN A 106 -5.09 0.21 4.43
C ASN A 106 -6.06 1.26 5.02
N SER A 107 -6.09 1.39 6.34
CA SER A 107 -6.95 2.37 7.03
C SER A 107 -6.52 3.81 6.73
N VAL A 108 -5.22 4.09 6.82
CA VAL A 108 -4.66 5.42 6.54
C VAL A 108 -4.79 5.78 5.06
N ARG A 109 -4.50 4.84 4.15
CA ARG A 109 -4.70 5.05 2.70
C ARG A 109 -6.16 5.32 2.36
N ASN A 110 -7.10 4.56 2.92
CA ASN A 110 -8.52 4.79 2.66
C ASN A 110 -8.97 6.14 3.21
N TRP A 111 -8.43 6.57 4.35
CA TRP A 111 -8.61 7.94 4.82
C TRP A 111 -8.02 8.95 3.84
N LEU A 112 -6.75 8.84 3.42
CA LEU A 112 -6.15 9.78 2.46
C LEU A 112 -6.93 9.91 1.13
N VAL A 113 -7.54 8.81 0.65
CA VAL A 113 -8.30 8.80 -0.62
C VAL A 113 -9.73 9.32 -0.46
N HIS A 114 -10.38 9.04 0.67
CA HIS A 114 -11.80 9.35 0.87
C HIS A 114 -12.07 10.52 1.80
N PHE A 115 -11.07 10.94 2.58
CA PHE A 115 -11.16 12.12 3.42
C PHE A 115 -11.01 13.36 2.56
N LYS A 116 -12.14 13.72 1.96
CA LYS A 116 -12.49 15.13 1.86
C LYS A 116 -12.45 15.63 3.30
N THR A 117 -11.72 16.71 3.60
CA THR A 117 -11.94 17.44 4.85
C THR A 117 -13.45 17.54 5.05
N SER A 118 -13.98 16.80 6.01
CA SER A 118 -15.41 16.78 6.33
C SER A 118 -15.88 18.12 6.93
N ASN A 119 -15.00 19.13 6.94
CA ASN A 119 -15.29 20.54 7.11
C ASN A 119 -15.45 21.30 5.77
N ILE A 120 -15.85 20.64 4.68
CA ILE A 120 -16.77 21.28 3.73
C ILE A 120 -18.15 20.73 4.05
N GLY A 121 -18.57 20.89 5.31
CA GLY A 121 -19.98 20.80 5.64
C GLY A 121 -20.71 21.81 4.77
N LEU A 122 -21.83 21.39 4.19
CA LEU A 122 -22.83 22.35 3.74
C LEU A 122 -23.08 23.30 4.91
N ILE A 123 -22.68 24.56 4.75
CA ILE A 123 -23.03 25.61 5.69
C ILE A 123 -24.55 25.72 5.63
N SER A 124 -25.23 25.53 6.76
CA SER A 124 -26.66 25.78 6.82
C SER A 124 -26.95 27.25 6.47
N SER A 125 -28.17 27.58 6.09
CA SER A 125 -28.61 28.97 5.94
C SER A 125 -28.42 29.82 7.21
N SER A 126 -28.20 29.17 8.36
CA SER A 126 -27.88 29.76 9.66
C SER A 126 -26.38 29.84 9.99
N SER A 127 -25.48 29.62 9.03
CA SER A 127 -24.02 29.66 9.21
C SER A 127 -23.45 28.61 10.17
N GLY A 128 -24.18 27.51 10.39
CA GLY A 128 -23.75 26.40 11.24
C GLY A 128 -23.13 25.27 10.42
N TRP A 129 -22.05 24.67 10.95
CA TRP A 129 -21.46 23.46 10.38
C TRP A 129 -22.37 22.26 10.64
N ILE A 130 -22.83 21.60 9.59
CA ILE A 130 -23.59 20.34 9.71
C ILE A 130 -22.58 19.20 9.76
N ASN A 131 -22.47 18.56 10.93
CA ASN A 131 -21.64 17.38 11.11
C ASN A 131 -22.30 16.19 10.39
N ASP A 132 -21.60 15.59 9.42
CA ASP A 132 -22.11 14.43 8.70
C ASP A 132 -22.01 13.19 9.60
N GLY A 133 -23.15 12.73 10.13
CA GLY A 133 -23.24 11.55 11.00
C GLY A 133 -22.86 10.23 10.32
N ILE A 134 -22.65 10.22 9.00
CA ILE A 134 -22.26 9.03 8.21
C ILE A 134 -20.74 8.88 8.17
N ASN A 135 -19.99 9.98 8.10
CA ASN A 135 -18.54 9.96 8.00
C ASN A 135 -17.89 9.86 9.39
N LYS A 136 -17.54 8.63 9.79
CA LYS A 136 -16.81 8.39 11.04
C LYS A 136 -15.37 8.91 10.92
N ILE A 137 -15.00 9.83 11.81
CA ILE A 137 -13.60 10.25 12.01
C ILE A 137 -12.75 8.99 12.22
N PRO A 138 -11.59 8.85 11.56
CA PRO A 138 -10.74 7.70 11.73
C PRO A 138 -10.30 7.54 13.19
N LYS A 139 -10.22 6.29 13.65
CA LYS A 139 -9.65 5.94 14.96
C LYS A 139 -8.13 5.82 14.89
N PHE A 140 -7.44 6.79 14.29
CA PHE A 140 -5.98 6.87 14.32
C PHE A 140 -5.53 8.33 14.41
N ASP A 141 -4.30 8.52 14.88
CA ASP A 141 -3.66 9.82 15.06
C ASP A 141 -2.86 10.15 13.80
N ASP A 142 -3.33 11.11 13.00
CA ASP A 142 -2.71 11.53 11.74
C ASP A 142 -1.32 12.15 11.96
N ALA A 143 -1.12 12.86 13.08
CA ALA A 143 0.18 13.39 13.47
C ALA A 143 1.20 12.30 13.80
N VAL A 144 0.74 11.09 14.11
CA VAL A 144 1.60 9.90 14.23
C VAL A 144 1.75 9.19 12.89
N GLU A 145 0.65 8.97 12.18
CA GLU A 145 0.61 8.14 10.96
C GLU A 145 1.31 8.79 9.75
N LEU A 146 1.36 10.11 9.69
CA LEU A 146 2.00 10.86 8.59
C LEU A 146 3.47 11.21 8.85
N LYS A 147 4.16 10.45 9.71
CA LYS A 147 5.60 10.57 9.97
C LYS A 147 6.43 9.62 9.11
N LEU A 148 7.67 10.01 8.83
CA LEU A 148 8.65 9.23 8.07
C LEU A 148 8.87 7.84 8.66
N ASP A 149 8.94 7.73 9.99
CA ASP A 149 9.13 6.43 10.65
C ASP A 149 7.96 5.48 10.39
N ARG A 150 6.73 6.00 10.26
CA ARG A 150 5.58 5.20 9.85
C ARG A 150 5.66 4.78 8.40
N LEU A 151 6.04 5.68 7.49
CA LEU A 151 6.27 5.30 6.10
C LEU A 151 7.31 4.19 5.98
N LYS A 152 8.42 4.26 6.72
CA LYS A 152 9.45 3.22 6.77
C LYS A 152 8.90 1.89 7.28
N SER A 153 8.10 1.93 8.35
CA SER A 153 7.45 0.74 8.91
C SER A 153 6.51 0.09 7.88
N TYR A 154 5.70 0.90 7.19
CA TYR A 154 4.81 0.42 6.14
C TYR A 154 5.56 -0.17 4.96
N TYR A 155 6.58 0.51 4.46
CA TYR A 155 7.42 0.02 3.36
C TYR A 155 8.07 -1.32 3.71
N SER A 156 8.69 -1.42 4.89
CA SER A 156 9.32 -2.67 5.37
C SER A 156 8.28 -3.79 5.51
N SER A 157 7.14 -3.52 6.14
CA SER A 157 6.06 -4.50 6.31
C SER A 157 5.49 -4.96 4.98
N VAL A 158 5.31 -4.07 4.00
CA VAL A 158 4.88 -4.43 2.64
C VAL A 158 5.87 -5.39 1.99
N MET A 159 7.17 -5.08 2.01
CA MET A 159 8.21 -5.93 1.44
C MET A 159 8.24 -7.32 2.09
N ILE A 160 8.15 -7.38 3.43
CA ILE A 160 8.12 -8.65 4.17
C ILE A 160 6.85 -9.44 3.83
N CYS A 161 5.68 -8.80 3.81
CA CYS A 161 4.41 -9.46 3.47
C CYS A 161 4.39 -10.01 2.04
N MET A 162 4.86 -9.23 1.05
CA MET A 162 5.00 -9.70 -0.33
C MET A 162 5.91 -10.94 -0.39
N LEU A 163 7.03 -10.92 0.34
CA LEU A 163 7.95 -12.05 0.38
C LEU A 163 7.35 -13.30 1.06
N ILE A 164 6.58 -13.13 2.13
CA ILE A 164 5.85 -14.24 2.78
C ILE A 164 4.90 -14.91 1.78
N ILE A 165 4.15 -14.10 1.02
CA ILE A 165 3.19 -14.60 0.03
C ILE A 165 3.90 -15.26 -1.16
N ALA A 166 5.00 -14.67 -1.66
CA ALA A 166 5.79 -15.25 -2.75
C ALA A 166 6.40 -16.60 -2.34
N LYS A 167 6.90 -16.72 -1.11
CA LYS A 167 7.41 -17.98 -0.54
C LYS A 167 6.33 -19.03 -0.40
N ALA A 168 5.14 -18.66 0.09
CA ALA A 168 4.02 -19.59 0.21
C ALA A 168 3.52 -20.12 -1.16
N ASN A 169 3.91 -19.48 -2.25
CA ASN A 169 3.58 -19.87 -3.61
C ASN A 169 4.76 -20.47 -4.39
N ASP A 170 5.91 -20.69 -3.76
CA ASP A 170 7.12 -21.23 -4.40
C ASP A 170 7.60 -20.40 -5.62
N VAL A 171 7.35 -19.09 -5.60
CA VAL A 171 7.74 -18.15 -6.67
C VAL A 171 8.72 -17.08 -6.22
N GLU A 172 9.34 -17.25 -5.05
CA GLU A 172 10.23 -16.23 -4.49
C GLU A 172 11.38 -15.80 -5.41
N ASP A 173 11.84 -16.69 -6.28
CA ASP A 173 12.89 -16.41 -7.27
C ASP A 173 12.44 -15.43 -8.36
N LEU A 174 11.14 -15.41 -8.70
CA LEU A 174 10.56 -14.44 -9.63
C LEU A 174 10.48 -13.03 -9.01
N TYR A 175 10.55 -12.94 -7.68
CA TYR A 175 10.41 -11.72 -6.91
C TYR A 175 11.68 -11.40 -6.10
N ASP A 176 12.86 -11.74 -6.62
CA ASP A 176 14.16 -11.51 -5.93
C ASP A 176 14.40 -10.02 -5.60
N HIS A 177 13.80 -9.10 -6.34
CA HIS A 177 13.84 -7.66 -6.05
C HIS A 177 13.27 -7.31 -4.66
N LEU A 178 12.39 -8.16 -4.09
CA LEU A 178 11.89 -8.00 -2.71
C LEU A 178 12.99 -8.24 -1.66
N LYS A 179 14.03 -8.99 -2.00
CA LYS A 179 15.19 -9.26 -1.13
C LYS A 179 16.33 -8.29 -1.43
N THR A 180 16.61 -8.05 -2.70
CA THR A 180 17.78 -7.30 -3.15
C THR A 180 17.55 -5.81 -3.31
N GLU A 181 16.28 -5.38 -3.39
CA GLU A 181 15.86 -4.01 -3.75
C GLU A 181 16.52 -3.51 -5.04
N LYS A 182 16.80 -4.43 -5.96
CA LYS A 182 17.24 -4.16 -7.33
C LYS A 182 16.04 -4.34 -8.26
N TYR A 183 15.50 -3.23 -8.74
CA TYR A 183 14.30 -3.21 -9.57
C TYR A 183 14.66 -3.19 -11.05
N PHE A 184 13.86 -3.86 -11.88
CA PHE A 184 13.99 -3.75 -13.32
C PHE A 184 13.57 -2.36 -13.81
N PRO A 185 14.08 -1.90 -14.98
CA PRO A 185 13.63 -0.66 -15.60
C PRO A 185 12.11 -0.68 -15.80
N LEU A 186 11.48 0.49 -15.64
CA LEU A 186 10.03 0.70 -15.72
C LEU A 186 9.40 0.15 -17.02
N LEU A 187 10.15 0.19 -18.11
CA LEU A 187 9.75 -0.26 -19.43
C LEU A 187 10.82 -1.23 -19.91
N VAL A 188 10.42 -2.47 -20.16
CA VAL A 188 11.24 -3.48 -20.83
C VAL A 188 10.51 -3.83 -22.12
N GLY A 189 11.22 -3.77 -23.26
CA GLY A 189 10.68 -4.02 -24.61
C GLY A 189 11.57 -4.93 -25.42
#